data_AF-A0A9Q0WPS7-F1
#
_entry.id   AF-A0A9Q0WPS7-F1
#
_cell.length_a   1.000
_cell.length_b   1.000
_cell.length_c   1.000
_cell.angle_alpha   90.00
_cell.angle_beta   90.00
_cell.angle_gamma   90.00
#
_symmetry.space_group_name_H-M   'P 1'
#
loop_
_entity.id
_entity.type
_entity.pdbx_description
1 polymer ?
#
loop_
_entity_poly.entity_id
_entity_poly.type
_entity_poly.pdbx_seq_one_letter_code
_entity_poly.pdbx_strand_id
1 'polypeptide(L)'
;MANESFEDAIAGLSKLLREKADLGSVAAAKIKQITAELEAAGSKGFDPVERMKAGFVHFRTEKYEKNPELYGALAKGQKPKFMVFACSDSRVCPSHILDFQPGEAFMIRNIANMVPPYDQKKYSGVGAAIEYAVLHLKVENIVVIGHSCCGGIKGLMSISDDKPASSDFIENWVKICSAAKV
;
A
#
# COMPACT_ATOMS: atom_id res chain seq x y z
N MET A 1 -36.98 0.77 -6.32
CA MET A 1 -37.72 -0.34 -5.69
C MET A 1 -36.70 -1.33 -5.15
N ALA A 2 -37.02 -1.96 -4.02
CA ALA A 2 -36.18 -2.84 -3.20
C ALA A 2 -35.25 -2.12 -2.19
N ASN A 3 -35.86 -1.74 -1.07
CA ASN A 3 -35.28 -1.98 0.25
C ASN A 3 -36.41 -2.61 1.07
N GLU A 4 -36.73 -3.88 0.79
CA GLU A 4 -37.36 -4.68 1.85
C GLU A 4 -36.27 -4.81 2.91
N SER A 5 -36.52 -4.25 4.09
CA SER A 5 -35.59 -4.34 5.20
C SER A 5 -35.40 -5.81 5.56
N PHE A 6 -34.21 -6.24 5.97
CA PHE A 6 -33.99 -7.59 6.50
C PHE A 6 -34.95 -7.89 7.67
N GLU A 7 -35.39 -6.85 8.39
CA GLU A 7 -36.40 -6.94 9.44
C GLU A 7 -37.78 -7.32 8.89
N ASP A 8 -38.18 -6.79 7.72
CA ASP A 8 -39.46 -7.11 7.07
C ASP A 8 -39.48 -8.59 6.62
N ALA A 9 -38.36 -9.09 6.10
CA ALA A 9 -38.20 -10.49 5.71
C ALA A 9 -38.28 -11.45 6.91
N ILE A 10 -37.65 -11.09 8.04
CA ILE A 10 -37.70 -11.86 9.29
C ILE A 10 -39.13 -11.84 9.87
N ALA A 11 -39.80 -10.69 9.85
CA ALA A 11 -41.17 -10.55 10.33
C ALA A 11 -42.14 -11.39 9.49
N GLY A 12 -42.01 -11.36 8.15
CA GLY A 12 -42.81 -12.18 7.24
C GLY A 12 -42.63 -13.68 7.47
N LEU A 13 -41.38 -14.14 7.63
CA LEU A 13 -41.08 -15.54 7.92
C LEU A 13 -41.64 -15.96 9.29
N SER A 14 -41.49 -15.11 10.31
CA SER A 14 -42.02 -15.37 11.65
C SER A 14 -43.53 -15.51 11.66
N LYS A 15 -44.24 -14.67 10.89
CA LYS A 15 -45.70 -14.77 10.72
C LYS A 15 -46.10 -16.08 10.04
N LEU A 16 -45.43 -16.44 8.94
CA LEU A 16 -45.71 -17.67 8.19
C LEU A 16 -45.54 -18.93 9.05
N LEU A 17 -44.50 -18.96 9.91
CA LEU A 17 -44.24 -20.10 10.81
C LEU A 17 -45.21 -20.19 11.98
N ARG A 18 -45.80 -19.08 12.41
CA ARG A 18 -46.91 -19.09 13.39
C ARG A 18 -48.20 -19.65 12.79
N GLU A 19 -48.47 -19.34 11.52
CA GLU A 19 -49.68 -19.77 10.83
C GLU A 19 -49.59 -21.22 10.31
N LYS A 20 -48.39 -21.73 10.05
CA LYS A 20 -48.14 -23.07 9.49
C LYS A 20 -47.03 -23.80 10.26
N ALA A 21 -47.39 -24.37 11.40
CA ALA A 21 -46.46 -25.02 12.33
C ALA A 21 -45.73 -26.24 11.73
N ASP A 22 -46.32 -26.89 10.73
CA ASP A 22 -45.75 -28.01 9.97
C ASP A 22 -44.51 -27.62 9.14
N LEU A 23 -44.36 -26.33 8.82
CA LEU A 23 -43.21 -25.80 8.09
C LEU A 23 -41.98 -25.52 8.97
N GLY A 24 -42.09 -25.68 10.29
CA GLY A 24 -41.02 -25.34 11.25
C GLY A 24 -39.71 -26.08 10.98
N SER A 25 -39.76 -27.37 10.66
CA SER A 25 -38.56 -28.18 10.34
C SER A 25 -37.91 -27.75 9.01
N VAL A 26 -38.73 -27.45 8.01
CA VAL A 26 -38.28 -26.98 6.68
C VAL A 26 -37.62 -25.60 6.79
N ALA A 27 -38.23 -24.70 7.57
CA ALA A 27 -37.68 -23.37 7.78
C ALA A 27 -36.40 -23.40 8.60
N ALA A 28 -36.32 -24.22 9.67
CA ALA A 28 -35.10 -24.39 10.44
C ALA A 28 -33.93 -24.90 9.56
N ALA A 29 -34.19 -25.86 8.68
CA ALA A 29 -33.18 -26.35 7.73
C ALA A 29 -32.70 -25.25 6.77
N LYS A 30 -33.63 -24.46 6.21
CA LYS A 30 -33.31 -23.35 5.29
C LYS A 30 -32.60 -22.19 5.99
N ILE A 31 -33.01 -21.82 7.20
CA ILE A 31 -32.32 -20.80 8.00
C ILE A 31 -30.89 -21.25 8.28
N LYS A 32 -30.69 -22.50 8.73
CA LYS A 32 -29.35 -23.05 8.98
C LYS A 32 -28.46 -23.02 7.72
N GLN A 33 -29.04 -23.32 6.57
CA GLN A 33 -28.34 -23.23 5.29
C GLN A 33 -27.92 -21.78 4.98
N ILE A 34 -28.84 -20.82 5.06
CA ILE A 34 -28.57 -19.40 4.79
C ILE A 34 -27.53 -18.85 5.77
N THR A 35 -27.62 -19.20 7.05
CA THR A 35 -26.62 -18.81 8.06
C THR A 35 -25.23 -19.33 7.68
N ALA A 36 -25.10 -20.61 7.30
CA ALA A 36 -23.82 -21.18 6.87
C ALA A 36 -23.27 -20.51 5.58
N GLU A 37 -24.15 -20.18 4.63
CA GLU A 37 -23.77 -19.45 3.41
C GLU A 37 -23.28 -18.02 3.72
N LEU A 38 -23.92 -17.32 4.66
CA LEU A 38 -23.53 -15.98 5.11
C LEU A 38 -22.22 -15.99 5.92
N GLU A 39 -22.02 -17.00 6.77
CA GLU A 39 -20.75 -17.21 7.49
C GLU A 39 -19.60 -17.51 6.51
N ALA A 40 -19.86 -18.32 5.47
CA ALA A 40 -18.89 -18.57 4.40
C ALA A 40 -18.61 -17.32 3.54
N ALA A 41 -19.63 -16.50 3.28
CA ALA A 41 -19.48 -15.24 2.55
C ALA A 41 -18.73 -14.17 3.35
N GLY A 42 -18.94 -14.12 4.67
CA GLY A 42 -18.25 -13.22 5.60
C GLY A 42 -16.82 -13.65 5.93
N SER A 43 -16.42 -14.88 5.58
CA SER A 43 -15.11 -15.45 5.89
C SER A 43 -14.12 -15.51 4.74
N LYS A 44 -14.35 -14.80 3.62
CA LYS A 44 -13.28 -14.60 2.64
C LYS A 44 -12.19 -13.73 3.27
N GLY A 45 -11.30 -14.40 4.01
CA GLY A 45 -10.07 -13.83 4.51
C GLY A 45 -9.29 -13.19 3.37
N PHE A 46 -8.47 -12.21 3.70
CA PHE A 46 -7.61 -11.57 2.71
C PHE A 46 -6.70 -12.61 2.05
N ASP A 47 -6.91 -12.84 0.76
CA ASP A 47 -5.99 -13.62 -0.06
C ASP A 47 -4.99 -12.68 -0.73
N PRO A 48 -3.71 -12.68 -0.31
CA PRO A 48 -2.69 -11.81 -0.88
C PRO A 48 -2.44 -12.08 -2.36
N VAL A 49 -2.51 -13.35 -2.79
CA VAL A 49 -2.23 -13.75 -4.17
C VAL A 49 -3.35 -13.27 -5.08
N GLU A 50 -4.59 -13.47 -4.69
CA GLU A 50 -5.74 -12.99 -5.48
C GLU A 50 -5.79 -11.46 -5.51
N ARG A 51 -5.46 -10.78 -4.40
CA ARG A 51 -5.34 -9.31 -4.40
C ARG A 51 -4.29 -8.81 -5.40
N MET A 52 -3.14 -9.48 -5.50
CA MET A 52 -2.09 -9.11 -6.45
C MET A 52 -2.51 -9.39 -7.90
N LYS A 53 -3.10 -10.56 -8.17
CA LYS A 53 -3.63 -10.91 -9.50
C LYS A 53 -4.68 -9.91 -9.97
N ALA A 54 -5.69 -9.65 -9.16
CA ALA A 54 -6.76 -8.71 -9.49
C ALA A 54 -6.21 -7.30 -9.74
N GLY A 55 -5.25 -6.85 -8.92
CA GLY A 55 -4.58 -5.57 -9.12
C GLY A 55 -3.79 -5.49 -10.43
N PHE A 56 -3.05 -6.54 -10.78
CA PHE A 56 -2.31 -6.58 -12.04
C PHE A 56 -3.24 -6.63 -13.26
N VAL A 57 -4.31 -7.41 -13.20
CA VAL A 57 -5.33 -7.45 -14.25
C VAL A 57 -5.93 -6.06 -14.47
N HIS A 58 -6.29 -5.36 -13.40
CA HIS A 58 -6.78 -3.99 -13.48
C HIS A 58 -5.75 -3.03 -14.10
N PHE A 59 -4.47 -3.08 -13.68
CA PHE A 59 -3.41 -2.29 -14.32
C PHE A 59 -3.30 -2.60 -15.81
N ARG A 60 -3.32 -3.88 -16.18
CA ARG A 60 -3.20 -4.32 -17.57
C ARG A 60 -4.33 -3.75 -18.43
N THR A 61 -5.58 -3.92 -18.00
CA THR A 61 -6.75 -3.52 -18.81
C THR A 61 -7.03 -2.03 -18.77
N GLU A 62 -6.84 -1.38 -17.62
CA GLU A 62 -7.24 0.02 -17.44
C GLU A 62 -6.13 1.03 -17.69
N LYS A 63 -4.86 0.59 -17.68
CA LYS A 63 -3.71 1.49 -17.86
C LYS A 63 -2.84 1.06 -19.03
N TYR A 64 -2.34 -0.18 -19.02
CA TYR A 64 -1.38 -0.65 -20.02
C TYR A 64 -1.99 -0.70 -21.43
N GLU A 65 -3.07 -1.47 -21.61
CA GLU A 65 -3.73 -1.69 -22.90
C GLU A 65 -4.36 -0.40 -23.46
N LYS A 66 -4.77 0.53 -22.59
CA LYS A 66 -5.35 1.82 -22.99
C LYS A 66 -4.32 2.88 -23.40
N ASN A 67 -3.02 2.66 -23.15
CA ASN A 67 -1.95 3.61 -23.48
C ASN A 67 -0.79 2.94 -24.25
N PRO A 68 -1.07 2.28 -25.39
CA PRO A 68 -0.06 1.45 -26.08
C PRO A 68 1.16 2.26 -26.55
N GLU A 69 0.98 3.52 -26.94
CA GLU A 69 2.09 4.39 -27.35
C GLU A 69 3.05 4.69 -26.19
N LEU A 70 2.49 5.05 -25.03
CA LEU A 70 3.26 5.33 -23.81
C LEU A 70 4.08 4.11 -23.40
N TYR A 71 3.43 2.96 -23.21
CA TYR A 71 4.14 1.76 -22.75
C TYR A 71 5.04 1.16 -23.83
N GLY A 72 4.70 1.32 -25.11
CA GLY A 72 5.57 0.96 -26.23
C GLY A 72 6.85 1.81 -26.28
N ALA A 73 6.79 3.08 -25.91
CA ALA A 73 7.97 3.93 -25.75
C ALA A 73 8.79 3.54 -24.51
N LEU A 74 8.13 3.34 -23.36
CA LEU A 74 8.78 2.97 -22.10
C LEU A 74 9.49 1.61 -22.17
N ALA A 75 8.98 0.67 -22.96
CA ALA A 75 9.62 -0.63 -23.19
C ALA A 75 11.00 -0.51 -23.87
N LYS A 76 11.27 0.61 -24.58
CA LYS A 76 12.57 0.88 -25.24
C LYS A 76 13.57 1.54 -24.30
N GLY A 77 13.12 2.09 -23.18
CA GLY A 77 13.97 2.76 -22.20
C GLY A 77 13.21 3.81 -21.39
N GLN A 78 13.87 4.30 -20.35
CA GLN A 78 13.34 5.34 -19.45
C GLN A 78 14.19 6.62 -19.54
N LYS A 79 13.55 7.78 -19.39
CA LYS A 79 14.21 9.10 -19.30
C LYS A 79 13.51 9.99 -18.26
N PRO A 80 13.47 9.57 -16.98
CA PRO A 80 12.81 10.35 -15.94
C PRO A 80 13.50 11.69 -15.74
N LYS A 81 12.71 12.72 -15.44
CA LYS A 81 13.21 14.06 -15.13
C LYS A 81 13.46 14.26 -13.64
N PHE A 82 12.85 13.43 -12.81
CA PHE A 82 12.93 13.49 -11.36
C PHE A 82 13.57 12.23 -10.79
N MET A 83 14.40 12.40 -9.77
CA MET A 83 14.68 11.39 -8.75
C MET A 83 13.92 11.76 -7.48
N VAL A 84 13.22 10.81 -6.87
CA VAL A 84 12.40 11.06 -5.68
C VAL A 84 12.82 10.14 -4.54
N PHE A 85 13.20 10.73 -3.40
CA PHE A 85 13.26 10.03 -2.12
C PHE A 85 11.96 10.24 -1.36
N ALA A 86 11.29 9.15 -0.99
CA ALA A 86 10.07 9.19 -0.20
C ALA A 86 10.05 8.08 0.87
N CYS A 87 9.20 8.24 1.89
CA CYS A 87 9.13 7.25 2.95
C CYS A 87 8.47 5.97 2.43
N SER A 88 8.86 4.80 2.95
CA SER A 88 8.18 3.52 2.67
C SER A 88 6.76 3.42 3.26
N ASP A 89 6.32 4.42 4.02
CA ASP A 89 4.97 4.50 4.60
C ASP A 89 3.88 4.30 3.52
N SER A 90 2.94 3.40 3.79
CA SER A 90 1.94 2.94 2.81
C SER A 90 0.95 4.04 2.40
N ARG A 91 0.87 5.15 3.14
CA ARG A 91 -0.06 6.25 2.90
C ARG A 91 0.47 7.29 1.91
N VAL A 92 1.78 7.27 1.62
CA VAL A 92 2.47 8.37 0.92
C VAL A 92 3.17 7.93 -0.37
N CYS A 93 2.47 7.17 -1.22
CA CYS A 93 2.99 6.80 -2.54
C CYS A 93 3.20 8.06 -3.41
N PRO A 94 4.43 8.40 -3.81
CA PRO A 94 4.69 9.65 -4.56
C PRO A 94 3.95 9.70 -5.90
N SER A 95 3.82 8.56 -6.59
CA SER A 95 3.04 8.48 -7.83
C SER A 95 1.58 8.88 -7.64
N HIS A 96 0.99 8.62 -6.46
CA HIS A 96 -0.38 9.02 -6.18
C HIS A 96 -0.49 10.47 -5.73
N ILE A 97 0.43 10.93 -4.88
CA ILE A 97 0.36 12.28 -4.30
C ILE A 97 0.69 13.37 -5.33
N LEU A 98 1.67 13.11 -6.19
CA LEU A 98 2.16 14.06 -7.19
C LEU A 98 1.70 13.74 -8.61
N ASP A 99 0.82 12.74 -8.77
CA ASP A 99 0.30 12.27 -10.07
C ASP A 99 1.38 11.94 -11.10
N PHE A 100 2.53 11.40 -10.64
CA PHE A 100 3.57 10.96 -11.57
C PHE A 100 3.08 9.79 -12.43
N GLN A 101 3.23 9.96 -13.74
CA GLN A 101 3.02 8.94 -14.74
C GLN A 101 4.23 8.00 -14.84
N PRO A 102 4.05 6.79 -15.37
CA PRO A 102 5.15 5.87 -15.63
C PRO A 102 6.24 6.52 -16.50
N GLY A 103 7.48 6.47 -16.00
CA GLY A 103 8.65 7.03 -16.69
C GLY A 103 9.03 8.46 -16.29
N GLU A 104 8.23 9.16 -15.48
CA GLU A 104 8.55 10.55 -15.08
C GLU A 104 9.56 10.65 -13.93
N ALA A 105 9.50 9.71 -12.99
CA ALA A 105 10.30 9.73 -11.77
C ALA A 105 11.00 8.39 -11.48
N PHE A 106 12.29 8.46 -11.17
CA PHE A 106 13.08 7.36 -10.62
C PHE A 106 13.01 7.40 -9.09
N MET A 107 12.36 6.42 -8.47
CA MET A 107 11.96 6.50 -7.07
C MET A 107 12.78 5.60 -6.14
N ILE A 108 13.22 6.17 -5.03
CA ILE A 108 13.80 5.45 -3.90
C ILE A 108 12.88 5.63 -2.70
N ARG A 109 12.50 4.50 -2.09
CA ARG A 109 11.66 4.50 -0.88
C ARG A 109 12.35 3.76 0.24
N ASN A 110 12.54 4.44 1.37
CA ASN A 110 13.17 3.88 2.56
C ASN A 110 12.52 4.46 3.83
N ILE A 111 12.95 3.98 5.01
CA ILE A 111 12.39 4.42 6.29
C ILE A 111 12.76 5.89 6.49
N ALA A 112 11.74 6.74 6.63
CA ALA A 112 11.88 8.19 6.82
C ALA A 112 12.66 8.91 5.71
N ASN A 113 12.57 8.43 4.46
CA ASN A 113 13.08 9.14 3.26
C ASN A 113 14.51 9.67 3.42
N MET A 114 15.38 8.89 4.06
CA MET A 114 16.74 9.29 4.39
C MET A 114 17.63 9.28 3.16
N VAL A 115 18.47 10.31 3.08
CA VAL A 115 19.61 10.39 2.16
C VAL A 115 20.87 10.45 3.03
N PRO A 116 21.56 9.32 3.25
CA PRO A 116 22.80 9.33 4.03
C PRO A 116 23.95 10.06 3.32
N PRO A 117 25.00 10.45 4.06
CA PRO A 117 26.24 10.94 3.45
C PRO A 117 26.89 9.86 2.59
N TYR A 118 27.80 10.28 1.72
CA TYR A 118 28.57 9.39 0.85
C TYR A 118 29.40 8.40 1.68
N ASP A 119 29.10 7.10 1.55
CA ASP A 119 29.90 6.00 2.08
C ASP A 119 29.70 4.76 1.21
N GLN A 120 30.76 4.34 0.51
CA GLN A 120 30.73 3.21 -0.41
C GLN A 120 30.47 1.86 0.27
N LYS A 121 30.72 1.74 1.58
CA LYS A 121 30.56 0.50 2.33
C LYS A 121 29.22 0.44 3.05
N LYS A 122 28.84 1.52 3.74
CA LYS A 122 27.62 1.55 4.57
C LYS A 122 26.37 1.85 3.78
N TYR A 123 26.46 2.69 2.75
CA TYR A 123 25.28 3.26 2.07
C TYR A 123 25.32 3.06 0.56
N SER A 124 25.96 1.98 0.10
CA SER A 124 26.08 1.65 -1.33
C SER A 124 24.74 1.61 -2.06
N GLY A 125 23.66 1.18 -1.40
CA GLY A 125 22.32 1.18 -2.01
C GLY A 125 21.81 2.57 -2.39
N VAL A 126 21.96 3.56 -1.50
CA VAL A 126 21.56 4.95 -1.80
C VAL A 126 22.56 5.60 -2.74
N GLY A 127 23.87 5.39 -2.53
CA GLY A 127 24.92 5.91 -3.40
C GLY A 127 24.75 5.45 -4.85
N ALA A 128 24.54 4.15 -5.08
CA ALA A 128 24.32 3.59 -6.40
C ALA A 128 23.04 4.13 -7.07
N ALA A 129 21.97 4.33 -6.31
CA ALA A 129 20.74 4.91 -6.84
C ALA A 129 20.94 6.36 -7.31
N ILE A 130 21.64 7.18 -6.53
CA ILE A 130 21.95 8.57 -6.89
C ILE A 130 22.90 8.59 -8.09
N GLU A 131 23.97 7.79 -8.06
CA GLU A 131 24.93 7.67 -9.16
C GLU A 131 24.22 7.29 -10.47
N TYR A 132 23.34 6.30 -10.43
CA TYR A 132 22.57 5.87 -11.60
C TYR A 132 21.63 6.96 -12.10
N ALA A 133 20.85 7.57 -11.21
CA ALA A 133 19.91 8.63 -11.60
C ALA A 133 20.63 9.82 -12.23
N VAL A 134 21.72 10.28 -11.62
CA VAL A 134 22.44 11.49 -12.05
C VAL A 134 23.33 11.21 -13.26
N LEU A 135 24.17 10.18 -13.21
CA LEU A 135 25.19 9.95 -14.24
C LEU A 135 24.65 9.15 -15.44
N HIS A 136 23.66 8.28 -15.24
CA HIS A 136 23.15 7.42 -16.32
C HIS A 136 21.79 7.88 -16.86
N LEU A 137 20.82 8.14 -15.97
CA LEU A 137 19.47 8.59 -16.40
C LEU A 137 19.40 10.08 -16.70
N LYS A 138 20.37 10.86 -16.23
CA LYS A 138 20.45 12.32 -16.40
C LYS A 138 19.20 13.04 -15.89
N VAL A 139 18.73 12.65 -14.69
CA VAL A 139 17.65 13.37 -14.02
C VAL A 139 18.05 14.82 -13.79
N GLU A 140 17.07 15.71 -13.88
CA GLU A 140 17.30 17.17 -13.75
C GLU A 140 17.04 17.63 -12.31
N ASN A 141 16.23 16.88 -11.57
CA ASN A 141 15.77 17.25 -10.24
C ASN A 141 15.90 16.07 -9.28
N ILE A 142 16.38 16.33 -8.06
CA ILE A 142 16.32 15.38 -6.94
C ILE A 142 15.43 15.99 -5.87
N VAL A 143 14.35 15.30 -5.50
CA VAL A 143 13.37 15.76 -4.51
C VAL A 143 13.36 14.80 -3.32
N VAL A 144 13.51 15.32 -2.11
CA VAL A 144 13.39 14.56 -0.86
C VAL A 144 12.09 14.95 -0.17
N ILE A 145 11.13 14.02 -0.10
CA ILE A 145 9.76 14.27 0.37
C ILE A 145 9.59 13.64 1.76
N GLY A 146 9.56 14.49 2.78
CA GLY A 146 9.09 14.14 4.12
C GLY A 146 7.57 14.03 4.19
N HIS A 147 7.02 13.56 5.31
CA HIS A 147 5.58 13.51 5.52
C HIS A 147 5.19 13.64 7.00
N SER A 148 3.95 14.03 7.24
CA SER A 148 3.37 14.13 8.58
C SER A 148 3.28 12.74 9.25
N CYS A 149 3.43 12.72 10.58
CA CYS A 149 3.32 11.51 11.40
C CYS A 149 4.23 10.36 10.94
N CYS A 150 5.46 10.68 10.52
CA CYS A 150 6.44 9.69 10.09
C CYS A 150 6.90 8.81 11.25
N GLY A 151 6.69 7.49 11.12
CA GLY A 151 7.11 6.51 12.14
C GLY A 151 8.61 6.47 12.37
N GLY A 152 9.43 6.60 11.31
CA GLY A 152 10.89 6.62 11.44
C GLY A 152 11.40 7.85 12.19
N ILE A 153 10.84 9.03 11.91
CA ILE A 153 11.17 10.26 12.66
C ILE A 153 10.69 10.16 14.11
N LYS A 154 9.47 9.67 14.36
CA LYS A 154 9.01 9.40 15.72
C LYS A 154 9.96 8.46 16.46
N GLY A 155 10.46 7.43 15.78
CA GLY A 155 11.48 6.52 16.31
C GLY A 155 12.76 7.26 16.70
N LEU A 156 13.32 8.06 15.80
CA LEU A 156 14.51 8.90 16.07
C LEU A 156 14.33 9.81 17.29
N MET A 157 13.19 10.50 17.38
CA MET A 157 12.89 11.38 18.52
C MET A 157 12.83 10.62 19.85
N SER A 158 12.49 9.33 19.82
CA SER A 158 12.37 8.47 21.01
C SER A 158 13.69 7.82 21.44
N ILE A 159 14.75 7.91 20.64
CA ILE A 159 16.07 7.36 20.98
C ILE A 159 16.64 8.18 22.15
N SER A 160 17.10 7.47 23.18
CA SER A 160 17.78 8.00 24.36
C SER A 160 19.24 7.52 24.36
N ASP A 161 20.18 8.41 24.61
CA ASP A 161 21.62 8.09 24.59
C ASP A 161 22.03 7.18 25.76
N ASP A 162 21.24 7.15 26.83
CA ASP A 162 21.51 6.36 28.04
C ASP A 162 21.02 4.91 27.95
N LYS A 163 20.41 4.52 26.83
CA LYS A 163 19.83 3.18 26.66
C LYS A 163 20.50 2.43 25.51
N PRO A 164 20.72 1.11 25.68
CA PRO A 164 21.17 0.28 24.57
C PRO A 164 20.12 0.29 23.45
N ALA A 165 20.58 0.11 22.23
CA ALA A 165 19.69 0.04 21.08
C ALA A 165 18.67 -1.09 21.24
N SER A 166 17.41 -0.77 20.98
CA SER A 166 16.27 -1.68 21.07
C SER A 166 15.93 -2.37 19.74
N SER A 167 16.67 -2.05 18.68
CA SER A 167 16.45 -2.59 17.34
C SER A 167 17.76 -2.88 16.63
N ASP A 168 17.77 -3.91 15.78
CA ASP A 168 18.97 -4.36 15.07
C ASP A 168 19.44 -3.33 14.02
N PHE A 169 18.50 -2.70 13.31
CA PHE A 169 18.80 -1.82 12.17
C PHE A 169 18.17 -0.43 12.27
N ILE A 170 16.98 -0.33 12.86
CA ILE A 170 16.13 0.87 12.74
C ILE A 170 16.82 2.07 13.37
N GLU A 171 17.33 1.95 14.59
CA GLU A 171 18.00 3.05 15.28
C GLU A 171 19.26 3.52 14.54
N ASN A 172 20.09 2.59 14.08
CA ASN A 172 21.28 2.92 13.30
C ASN A 172 20.92 3.62 11.97
N TRP A 173 19.82 3.22 11.34
CA TRP A 173 19.32 3.85 10.13
C TRP A 173 18.80 5.26 10.39
N VAL A 174 17.87 5.45 11.34
CA VAL A 174 17.27 6.77 11.55
C VAL A 174 18.24 7.79 12.15
N LYS A 175 19.34 7.33 12.77
CA LYS A 175 20.46 8.16 13.20
C LYS A 175 21.19 8.89 12.05
N ILE A 176 20.93 8.53 10.80
CA ILE A 176 21.42 9.29 9.62
C ILE A 176 21.08 10.78 9.73
N CYS A 177 19.90 11.14 10.25
CA CYS A 177 19.48 12.54 10.39
C CYS A 177 19.47 13.04 11.84
N SER A 178 20.27 12.45 12.74
CA SER A 178 20.37 12.90 14.15
C SER A 178 20.69 14.39 14.30
N ALA A 179 21.42 14.99 13.35
CA ALA A 179 21.72 16.42 13.35
C ALA A 179 20.48 17.32 13.21
N ALA A 180 19.35 16.77 12.74
CA ALA A 180 18.08 17.48 12.62
C ALA A 180 17.15 17.28 13.83
N LYS A 181 17.56 16.49 14.83
CA LYS A 181 16.82 16.34 16.09
C LYS A 181 16.92 17.65 16.86
N VAL A 182 15.77 18.26 17.16
CA VAL A 182 15.63 19.50 17.93
C VAL A 182 14.88 19.23 19.23
#